data_AF-A0A819N5B4-F1
#
_entry.id   AF-A0A819N5B4-F1
#
_cell.length_a   1.000
_cell.length_b   1.000
_cell.length_c   1.000
_cell.angle_alpha   90.00
_cell.angle_beta   90.00
_cell.angle_gamma   90.00
#
_symmetry.space_group_name_H-M   'P 1'
#
loop_
_entity.id
_entity.type
_entity.pdbx_description
1 polymer ?
#
loop_
_entity_poly.entity_id
_entity_poly.type
_entity_poly.pdbx_seq_one_letter_code
_entity_poly.pdbx_strand_id
1 'polypeptide(L)'
;MLGDVVCALTTIILFGRITGLFATKSFSVDCHTQYENFVSTIINNSICPFGIDLNPFNYDRLHKLCHYDNKIVPSTLSPLTPLFRENVMHLVYLFFGIGILGFLCISLNYICWTIATKRQTSRMSILLFRSLIQRVITKETEEQLNTYSKAEQIAQEVFSSLRTVLSFNGRKYQQKQYEKELKLNEWFTVRKDIAFGTFFGWLFFINFLVYSIGFTFGSMLMSDETHDTLTISEILIVVNMFAQALGFLNAIGPFFQSISEAQGAAVSVFRLIDEVHDENLNEREILEENISDEKSISNINGDIEFDNVSFSYPSRENATALNSLKLIARANQTTALVGSSGCGKSTCVSLLLRHYKPSSGTIRIDGQSITDYKIRQFRQNIGVVSQEPILFGISIYENIRFGKMNATRAEIEHAAEQANAHKFIM
;
A
#
# COMPACT_ATOMS: atom_id res chain seq x y z
N MET A 1 20.93 46.57 -12.89
CA MET A 1 21.20 45.88 -11.61
C MET A 1 19.93 45.44 -10.87
N LEU A 2 19.09 46.33 -10.33
CA LEU A 2 17.88 45.89 -9.60
C LEU A 2 16.86 45.14 -10.49
N GLY A 3 16.67 45.61 -11.73
CA GLY A 3 15.79 44.96 -12.71
C GLY A 3 16.26 43.57 -13.14
N ASP A 4 17.57 43.39 -13.30
CA ASP A 4 18.17 42.10 -13.68
C ASP A 4 18.04 41.06 -12.55
N VAL A 5 18.19 41.50 -11.31
CA VAL A 5 18.00 40.66 -10.11
C VAL A 5 16.55 40.24 -9.96
N VAL A 6 15.60 41.16 -10.17
CA VAL A 6 14.16 40.84 -10.15
C VAL A 6 13.79 39.87 -11.29
N CYS A 7 14.32 40.10 -12.50
CA CYS A 7 14.11 39.20 -13.64
C CYS A 7 14.66 37.79 -13.37
N ALA A 8 15.88 37.69 -12.83
CA ALA A 8 16.47 36.41 -12.43
C ALA A 8 15.64 35.70 -11.35
N LEU A 9 15.21 36.41 -10.30
CA LEU A 9 14.35 35.86 -9.25
C LEU A 9 13.01 35.37 -9.79
N THR A 10 12.35 36.15 -10.65
CA THR A 10 11.08 35.73 -11.27
C THR A 10 11.25 34.51 -12.16
N THR A 11 12.37 34.40 -12.88
CA THR A 11 12.68 33.26 -13.76
C THR A 11 12.93 31.99 -12.93
N ILE A 12 13.66 32.09 -11.82
CA ILE A 12 13.91 30.97 -10.89
C ILE A 12 12.60 30.50 -10.24
N ILE A 13 11.77 31.43 -9.76
CA ILE A 13 10.47 31.11 -9.17
C ILE A 13 9.55 30.45 -10.20
N LEU A 14 9.51 30.98 -11.43
CA LEU A 14 8.69 30.43 -12.51
C LEU A 14 9.17 29.02 -12.89
N PHE A 15 10.48 28.81 -13.00
CA PHE A 15 11.06 27.49 -13.25
C PHE A 15 10.70 26.50 -12.16
N GLY A 16 10.84 26.87 -10.88
CA GLY A 16 10.44 26.02 -9.75
C GLY A 16 8.96 25.64 -9.78
N ARG A 17 8.08 26.59 -10.13
CA ARG A 17 6.63 26.35 -10.27
C ARG A 17 6.31 25.42 -11.44
N ILE A 18 6.93 25.63 -12.60
CA ILE A 18 6.71 24.82 -13.80
C ILE A 18 7.15 23.38 -13.55
N THR A 19 8.37 23.17 -13.05
CA THR A 19 8.92 21.83 -12.80
C THR A 19 8.09 21.09 -11.75
N GLY A 20 7.69 21.75 -10.67
CA GLY A 20 6.80 21.16 -9.66
C GLY A 20 5.43 20.77 -10.21
N LEU A 21 4.84 21.60 -11.09
CA LEU A 21 3.53 21.35 -11.68
C LEU A 21 3.55 20.21 -12.71
N PHE A 22 4.58 20.14 -13.56
CA PHE A 22 4.73 19.04 -14.52
C PHE A 22 4.95 17.69 -13.84
N ALA A 23 5.84 17.64 -12.84
CA ALA A 23 6.13 16.39 -12.14
C ALA A 23 4.91 15.86 -11.36
N THR A 24 4.18 16.74 -10.67
CA THR A 24 2.95 16.35 -9.96
C THR A 24 1.83 15.91 -10.91
N LYS A 25 1.66 16.59 -12.04
CA LYS A 25 0.63 16.24 -13.03
C LYS A 25 0.91 14.90 -13.72
N SER A 26 2.14 14.67 -14.18
CA SER A 26 2.52 13.39 -14.82
C SER A 26 2.28 12.22 -13.88
N PHE A 27 2.77 12.34 -12.64
CA PHE A 27 2.65 11.28 -11.65
C PHE A 27 1.20 11.00 -11.24
N SER A 28 0.39 12.05 -11.04
CA SER A 28 -1.03 11.87 -10.70
C SER A 28 -1.77 11.08 -11.78
N VAL A 29 -1.50 11.34 -13.06
CA VAL A 29 -2.11 10.61 -14.18
C VAL A 29 -1.69 9.14 -14.18
N ASP A 30 -0.41 8.87 -13.98
CA ASP A 30 0.11 7.49 -13.94
C ASP A 30 -0.47 6.71 -12.76
N CYS A 31 -0.55 7.32 -11.58
CA CYS A 31 -1.13 6.71 -10.39
C CYS A 31 -2.62 6.39 -10.53
N HIS A 32 -3.40 7.31 -11.13
CA HIS A 32 -4.82 7.05 -11.40
C HIS A 32 -4.99 5.86 -12.34
N THR A 33 -4.21 5.80 -13.41
CA THR A 33 -4.25 4.71 -14.38
C THR A 33 -3.91 3.36 -13.74
N GLN A 34 -2.85 3.32 -12.92
CA GLN A 34 -2.46 2.11 -12.20
C GLN A 34 -3.53 1.67 -11.19
N TYR A 35 -4.18 2.61 -10.51
CA TYR A 35 -5.26 2.31 -9.58
C TYR A 35 -6.49 1.74 -10.27
N GLU A 36 -6.91 2.33 -11.40
CA GLU A 36 -8.01 1.80 -12.21
C GLU A 36 -7.70 0.39 -12.72
N ASN A 37 -6.47 0.15 -13.18
CA ASN A 37 -6.02 -1.17 -13.60
C ASN A 37 -6.03 -2.18 -12.43
N PHE A 38 -5.58 -1.78 -11.24
CA PHE A 38 -5.59 -2.64 -10.06
C PHE A 38 -7.02 -3.01 -9.63
N VAL A 39 -7.90 -2.02 -9.47
CA VAL A 39 -9.29 -2.24 -9.06
C VAL A 39 -10.04 -3.08 -10.09
N SER A 40 -9.87 -2.79 -11.39
CA SER A 40 -10.49 -3.58 -12.45
C SER A 40 -9.96 -5.02 -12.45
N THR A 41 -8.67 -5.23 -12.20
CA THR A 41 -8.07 -6.56 -12.06
C THR A 41 -8.67 -7.33 -10.89
N ILE A 42 -8.86 -6.71 -9.72
CA ILE A 42 -9.48 -7.38 -8.58
C ILE A 42 -10.94 -7.74 -8.86
N ILE A 43 -11.74 -6.79 -9.37
CA ILE A 43 -13.17 -7.00 -9.64
C ILE A 43 -13.39 -8.11 -10.66
N ASN A 44 -12.55 -8.17 -11.69
CA ASN A 44 -12.68 -9.18 -12.74
C ASN A 44 -12.28 -10.58 -12.28
N ASN A 45 -11.58 -10.72 -11.15
CA ASN A 45 -10.97 -11.99 -10.71
C ASN A 45 -11.48 -12.50 -9.34
N SER A 46 -12.38 -11.77 -8.67
CA SER A 46 -12.76 -12.01 -7.28
C SER A 46 -13.64 -13.25 -7.01
N ILE A 47 -13.77 -14.19 -7.95
CA ILE A 47 -14.57 -15.43 -7.75
C ILE A 47 -13.76 -16.70 -8.12
N CYS A 48 -12.44 -16.64 -7.88
CA CYS A 48 -11.38 -17.67 -7.95
C CYS A 48 -10.68 -17.87 -9.31
N PRO A 49 -9.35 -17.72 -9.26
CA PRO A 49 -8.45 -18.87 -9.07
C PRO A 49 -7.79 -18.95 -7.68
N PHE A 50 -7.96 -17.93 -6.82
CA PHE A 50 -7.19 -17.74 -5.59
C PHE A 50 -7.20 -18.83 -4.50
N GLY A 51 -8.15 -19.77 -4.47
CA GLY A 51 -8.31 -20.65 -3.30
C GLY A 51 -8.43 -19.90 -1.95
N ILE A 52 -8.69 -18.59 -2.00
CA ILE A 52 -8.94 -17.78 -0.83
C ILE A 52 -10.39 -18.05 -0.50
N ASP A 53 -10.59 -19.08 0.30
CA ASP A 53 -11.76 -19.12 1.16
C ASP A 53 -11.80 -17.79 1.90
N LEU A 54 -12.82 -16.99 1.60
CA LEU A 54 -13.15 -15.74 2.26
C LEU A 54 -13.65 -16.04 3.68
N ASN A 55 -12.83 -16.76 4.44
CA ASN A 55 -12.90 -16.89 5.88
C ASN A 55 -12.88 -15.46 6.45
N PRO A 56 -13.64 -15.10 7.50
CA PRO A 56 -13.55 -13.77 8.12
C PRO A 56 -12.11 -13.33 8.44
N PHE A 57 -11.15 -14.25 8.60
CA PHE A 57 -9.71 -13.95 8.71
C PHE A 57 -9.03 -13.45 7.42
N ASN A 58 -9.46 -13.94 6.26
CA ASN A 58 -9.00 -13.49 4.94
C ASN A 58 -9.86 -12.36 4.41
N TYR A 59 -11.14 -12.27 4.77
CA TYR A 59 -11.90 -11.04 4.63
C TYR A 59 -11.18 -9.97 5.42
N ASP A 60 -10.80 -10.19 6.68
CA ASP A 60 -9.99 -9.24 7.45
C ASP A 60 -8.53 -9.13 6.95
N ARG A 61 -8.10 -9.82 5.88
CA ARG A 61 -6.79 -9.65 5.20
C ARG A 61 -6.91 -9.02 3.82
N LEU A 62 -8.05 -9.18 3.14
CA LEU A 62 -8.49 -8.51 1.90
C LEU A 62 -9.27 -7.23 2.19
N HIS A 63 -9.86 -7.14 3.37
CA HIS A 63 -10.46 -6.01 4.05
C HIS A 63 -9.46 -5.45 5.05
N LYS A 64 -8.40 -6.15 5.50
CA LYS A 64 -7.15 -5.42 5.79
C LYS A 64 -6.62 -4.94 4.46
N LEU A 65 -6.12 -5.70 3.50
CA LEU A 65 -5.68 -5.13 2.20
C LEU A 65 -6.62 -4.04 1.66
N CYS A 66 -7.96 -4.10 1.71
CA CYS A 66 -8.89 -3.01 1.39
C CYS A 66 -9.14 -1.91 2.48
N HIS A 67 -9.14 -2.15 3.81
CA HIS A 67 -9.19 -1.10 4.87
C HIS A 67 -7.79 -0.58 5.23
N TYR A 68 -6.85 -1.48 5.36
CA TYR A 68 -5.43 -1.28 5.11
C TYR A 68 -5.18 -0.76 3.69
N ASP A 69 -6.11 -0.71 2.71
CA ASP A 69 -6.00 0.06 1.43
C ASP A 69 -6.69 1.41 1.55
N ASN A 70 -7.78 1.59 2.31
CA ASN A 70 -8.21 2.95 2.71
C ASN A 70 -7.11 3.63 3.56
N LYS A 71 -6.36 2.78 4.26
CA LYS A 71 -4.96 2.85 4.72
C LYS A 71 -4.02 3.10 3.54
N ILE A 72 -3.21 2.12 3.16
CA ILE A 72 -2.13 2.07 2.18
C ILE A 72 -2.42 2.68 0.81
N VAL A 73 -3.56 2.59 0.14
CA VAL A 73 -3.62 3.18 -1.20
C VAL A 73 -3.65 4.71 -1.13
N PRO A 74 -4.55 5.37 -0.37
CA PRO A 74 -4.38 6.77 -0.01
C PRO A 74 -3.17 6.98 0.92
N SER A 75 -2.95 6.27 2.01
CA SER A 75 -1.81 6.46 2.94
C SER A 75 -0.44 6.01 2.41
N THR A 76 -0.32 5.52 1.19
CA THR A 76 0.95 5.31 0.49
C THR A 76 1.00 6.15 -0.79
N LEU A 77 -0.09 6.26 -1.58
CA LEU A 77 -0.15 7.18 -2.74
C LEU A 77 -0.45 8.66 -2.42
N SER A 78 -1.26 8.95 -1.41
CA SER A 78 -1.56 10.29 -0.88
C SER A 78 -0.47 10.89 0.00
N PRO A 79 0.48 10.13 0.59
CA PRO A 79 1.77 10.67 0.92
C PRO A 79 2.67 10.65 -0.30
N LEU A 80 2.63 9.69 -1.25
CA LEU A 80 3.48 9.78 -2.46
C LEU A 80 3.25 11.05 -3.28
N THR A 81 2.07 11.65 -3.31
CA THR A 81 1.83 12.91 -4.04
C THR A 81 2.48 14.14 -3.37
N PRO A 82 2.29 14.40 -2.06
CA PRO A 82 3.05 15.42 -1.32
C PRO A 82 4.53 15.02 -1.10
N LEU A 83 4.87 13.74 -0.88
CA LEU A 83 6.24 13.21 -0.89
C LEU A 83 6.86 13.50 -2.25
N PHE A 84 6.27 13.14 -3.39
CA PHE A 84 6.84 13.44 -4.71
C PHE A 84 6.90 14.94 -4.98
N ARG A 85 5.90 15.71 -4.55
CA ARG A 85 5.91 17.17 -4.66
C ARG A 85 7.04 17.80 -3.84
N GLU A 86 7.26 17.34 -2.62
CA GLU A 86 8.39 17.71 -1.75
C GLU A 86 9.69 17.15 -2.31
N ASN A 87 9.68 15.94 -2.86
CA ASN A 87 10.83 15.21 -3.38
C ASN A 87 11.34 15.75 -4.71
N VAL A 88 10.48 16.31 -5.55
CA VAL A 88 10.90 17.06 -6.76
C VAL A 88 11.59 18.35 -6.35
N MET A 89 11.08 19.02 -5.31
CA MET A 89 11.79 20.15 -4.72
C MET A 89 13.11 19.70 -4.10
N HIS A 90 13.16 18.56 -3.41
CA HIS A 90 14.40 17.96 -2.91
C HIS A 90 15.37 17.53 -4.01
N LEU A 91 14.90 17.06 -5.17
CA LEU A 91 15.71 16.77 -6.36
C LEU A 91 16.31 18.04 -6.95
N VAL A 92 15.50 19.11 -7.05
CA VAL A 92 15.99 20.43 -7.46
C VAL A 92 17.03 20.94 -6.44
N TYR A 93 16.76 20.83 -5.14
CA TYR A 93 17.73 21.15 -4.08
C TYR A 93 18.98 20.26 -4.12
N LEU A 94 18.87 19.01 -4.54
CA LEU A 94 19.98 18.07 -4.69
C LEU A 94 20.82 18.45 -5.92
N PHE A 95 20.20 18.80 -7.05
CA PHE A 95 20.90 19.29 -8.25
C PHE A 95 21.62 20.62 -7.98
N PHE A 96 20.93 21.59 -7.36
CA PHE A 96 21.54 22.87 -6.98
C PHE A 96 22.59 22.69 -5.88
N GLY A 97 22.32 21.83 -4.88
CA GLY A 97 23.21 21.55 -3.76
C GLY A 97 24.49 20.86 -4.20
N ILE A 98 24.41 19.82 -5.05
CA ILE A 98 25.57 19.14 -5.65
C ILE A 98 26.31 20.07 -6.61
N GLY A 99 25.60 20.89 -7.38
CA GLY A 99 26.20 21.90 -8.25
C GLY A 99 27.01 22.95 -7.49
N ILE A 100 26.45 23.47 -6.38
CA ILE A 100 27.10 24.43 -5.49
C ILE A 100 28.26 23.80 -4.73
N LEU A 101 28.10 22.58 -4.19
CA LEU A 101 29.18 21.82 -3.53
C LEU A 101 30.29 21.47 -4.50
N GLY A 102 29.96 21.07 -5.74
CA GLY A 102 30.91 20.76 -6.80
C GLY A 102 31.68 22.00 -7.21
N PHE A 103 30.99 23.12 -7.44
CA PHE A 103 31.61 24.41 -7.75
C PHE A 103 32.51 24.91 -6.62
N LEU A 104 32.07 24.81 -5.36
CA LEU A 104 32.86 25.13 -4.16
C LEU A 104 34.05 24.18 -3.98
N CYS A 105 33.88 22.87 -4.21
CA CYS A 105 34.98 21.93 -4.09
C CYS A 105 36.01 22.11 -5.20
N ILE A 106 35.59 22.52 -6.40
CA ILE A 106 36.49 22.85 -7.52
C ILE A 106 37.20 24.17 -7.23
N SER A 107 36.48 25.22 -6.80
CA SER A 107 37.08 26.53 -6.48
C SER A 107 38.00 26.47 -5.26
N LEU A 108 37.62 25.74 -4.21
CA LEU A 108 38.47 25.51 -3.03
C LEU A 108 39.64 24.56 -3.35
N ASN A 109 39.50 23.57 -4.23
CA ASN A 109 40.68 22.81 -4.70
C ASN A 109 41.62 23.68 -5.53
N TYR A 110 41.08 24.60 -6.33
CA TYR A 110 41.87 25.53 -7.14
C TYR A 110 42.63 26.55 -6.27
N ILE A 111 42.01 27.02 -5.18
CA ILE A 111 42.59 27.99 -4.23
C ILE A 111 43.49 27.33 -3.17
N CYS A 112 43.29 26.05 -2.83
CA CYS A 112 43.86 25.42 -1.63
C CYS A 112 44.66 24.13 -1.90
N TRP A 113 45.32 24.04 -3.05
CA TRP A 113 46.17 22.89 -3.43
C TRP A 113 47.29 22.58 -2.40
N THR A 114 47.67 23.53 -1.55
CA THR A 114 48.70 23.39 -0.50
C THR A 114 48.19 22.92 0.87
N ILE A 115 46.88 23.02 1.17
CA ILE A 115 46.30 22.65 2.50
C ILE A 115 45.51 21.33 2.44
N ALA A 116 45.04 20.93 1.24
CA ALA A 116 44.13 19.82 1.03
C ALA A 116 44.65 18.43 1.46
N THR A 117 45.96 18.17 1.37
CA THR A 117 46.55 16.85 1.69
C THR A 117 46.55 16.50 3.18
N LYS A 118 46.67 17.49 4.09
CA LYS A 118 46.63 17.24 5.55
C LYS A 118 45.22 17.11 6.12
N ARG A 119 44.16 17.45 5.36
CA ARG A 119 42.78 17.54 5.86
C ARG A 119 41.95 16.26 5.65
N GLN A 120 42.40 15.34 4.80
CA GLN A 120 41.72 14.08 4.49
C GLN A 120 41.58 13.14 5.72
N THR A 121 42.56 13.13 6.61
CA THR A 121 42.58 12.31 7.84
C THR A 121 41.51 12.73 8.85
N SER A 122 41.23 14.04 8.97
CA SER A 122 40.17 14.57 9.83
C SER A 122 38.77 14.18 9.37
N ARG A 123 38.56 13.99 8.05
CA ARG A 123 37.27 13.55 7.51
C ARG A 123 37.01 12.09 7.84
N MET A 124 38.05 11.25 7.85
CA MET A 124 37.93 9.83 8.19
C MET A 124 37.56 9.61 9.66
N SER A 125 38.14 10.37 10.60
CA SER A 125 37.78 10.25 12.02
C SER A 125 36.33 10.69 12.31
N ILE A 126 35.85 11.73 11.63
CA ILE A 126 34.45 12.20 11.71
C ILE A 126 33.49 11.14 11.16
N LEU A 127 33.80 10.54 10.01
CA LEU A 127 32.96 9.48 9.42
C LEU A 127 32.93 8.21 10.28
N LEU A 128 34.06 7.86 10.91
CA LEU A 128 34.12 6.72 11.84
C LEU A 128 33.26 6.97 13.08
N PHE A 129 33.36 8.14 13.71
CA PHE A 129 32.53 8.49 14.86
C PHE A 129 31.04 8.50 14.52
N ARG A 130 30.68 9.07 13.36
CA ARG A 130 29.31 9.02 12.82
C ARG A 130 28.83 7.58 12.62
N SER A 131 29.67 6.70 12.06
CA SER A 131 29.31 5.31 11.82
C SER A 131 29.07 4.52 13.12
N LEU A 132 29.84 4.81 14.18
CA LEU A 132 29.72 4.16 15.48
C LEU A 132 28.42 4.56 16.19
N ILE A 133 28.11 5.87 16.21
CA ILE A 133 26.84 6.33 16.81
C ILE A 133 25.65 5.83 16.00
N GLN A 134 25.74 5.82 14.66
CA GLN A 134 24.67 5.29 13.82
C GLN A 134 24.34 3.84 14.15
N ARG A 135 25.35 2.99 14.41
CA ARG A 135 25.13 1.59 14.82
C ARG A 135 24.41 1.48 16.16
N VAL A 136 24.76 2.35 17.13
CA VAL A 136 24.07 2.41 18.43
C VAL A 136 22.61 2.81 18.23
N ILE A 137 22.35 3.87 17.45
CA ILE A 137 20.99 4.33 17.14
C ILE A 137 20.17 3.23 16.47
N THR A 138 20.72 2.57 15.45
CA THR A 138 20.02 1.48 14.73
C THR A 138 19.67 0.33 15.67
N LYS A 139 20.61 -0.11 16.52
CA LYS A 139 20.37 -1.18 17.49
C LYS A 139 19.27 -0.83 18.51
N GLU A 140 19.33 0.38 19.09
CA GLU A 140 18.31 0.82 20.04
C GLU A 140 16.94 1.00 19.36
N THR A 141 16.93 1.37 18.07
CA THR A 141 15.69 1.47 17.27
C THR A 141 15.08 0.10 17.02
N GLU A 142 15.87 -0.92 16.73
CA GLU A 142 15.39 -2.31 16.59
C GLU A 142 14.76 -2.82 17.88
N GLU A 143 15.42 -2.62 19.03
CA GLU A 143 14.88 -3.02 20.34
C GLU A 143 13.60 -2.23 20.71
N GLN A 144 13.56 -0.93 20.39
CA GLN A 144 12.36 -0.10 20.53
C GLN A 144 11.20 -0.66 19.69
N LEU A 145 11.45 -0.99 18.42
CA LEU A 145 10.42 -1.54 17.53
C LEU A 145 9.92 -2.90 18.03
N ASN A 146 10.82 -3.77 18.51
CA ASN A 146 10.46 -5.08 19.04
C ASN A 146 9.58 -5.00 20.31
N THR A 147 9.92 -4.10 21.24
CA THR A 147 9.11 -3.89 22.46
C THR A 147 7.76 -3.24 22.15
N TYR A 148 7.73 -2.28 21.22
CA TYR A 148 6.48 -1.65 20.77
C TYR A 148 5.56 -2.67 20.08
N SER A 149 6.12 -3.52 19.21
CA SER A 149 5.35 -4.56 18.52
C SER A 149 4.72 -5.56 19.49
N LYS A 150 5.41 -5.93 20.58
CA LYS A 150 4.84 -6.79 21.63
C LYS A 150 3.66 -6.12 22.35
N ALA A 151 3.77 -4.83 22.66
CA ALA A 151 2.67 -4.08 23.26
C ALA A 151 1.46 -4.00 22.31
N GLU A 152 1.70 -3.78 21.02
CA GLU A 152 0.68 -3.76 19.98
C GLU A 152 -0.01 -5.12 19.83
N GLN A 153 0.77 -6.21 19.85
CA GLN A 153 0.22 -7.56 19.81
C GLN A 153 -0.73 -7.83 20.99
N ILE A 154 -0.34 -7.46 22.21
CA ILE A 154 -1.20 -7.59 23.41
C ILE A 154 -2.50 -6.79 23.22
N ALA A 155 -2.41 -5.55 22.73
CA ALA A 155 -3.58 -4.73 22.48
C ALA A 155 -4.50 -5.36 21.42
N GLN A 156 -3.94 -5.87 20.33
CA GLN A 156 -4.67 -6.53 19.26
C GLN A 156 -5.37 -7.82 19.75
N GLU A 157 -4.70 -8.63 20.56
CA GLU A 157 -5.28 -9.81 21.20
C GLU A 157 -6.45 -9.43 22.13
N VAL A 158 -6.29 -8.38 22.93
CA VAL A 158 -7.35 -7.89 23.83
C VAL A 158 -8.55 -7.35 23.06
N PHE A 159 -8.35 -6.57 21.99
CA PHE A 159 -9.47 -6.01 21.22
C PHE A 159 -10.20 -7.08 20.40
N SER A 160 -9.46 -8.01 19.78
CA SER A 160 -10.07 -9.11 19.03
C SER A 160 -10.86 -10.07 19.94
N SER A 161 -10.44 -10.23 21.20
CA SER A 161 -11.07 -11.11 22.18
C SER A 161 -11.73 -10.36 23.34
N LEU A 162 -12.17 -9.11 23.12
CA LEU A 162 -12.65 -8.23 24.19
C LEU A 162 -13.76 -8.87 25.01
N ARG A 163 -14.76 -9.49 24.36
CA ARG A 163 -15.86 -10.19 25.05
C ARG A 163 -15.33 -11.26 26.00
N THR A 164 -14.32 -12.03 25.60
CA THR A 164 -13.70 -13.07 26.43
C THR A 164 -12.99 -12.47 27.63
N VAL A 165 -12.18 -11.44 27.44
CA VAL A 165 -11.48 -10.74 28.54
C VAL A 165 -12.48 -10.16 29.55
N LEU A 166 -13.61 -9.64 29.06
CA LEU A 166 -14.69 -9.15 29.91
C LEU A 166 -15.39 -10.27 30.69
N SER A 167 -15.72 -11.38 30.03
CA SER A 167 -16.37 -12.54 30.67
C SER A 167 -15.53 -13.14 31.79
N PHE A 168 -14.20 -13.16 31.65
CA PHE A 168 -13.28 -13.64 32.68
C PHE A 168 -12.79 -12.56 33.66
N ASN A 169 -13.31 -11.32 33.58
CA ASN A 169 -12.87 -10.17 34.37
C ASN A 169 -11.35 -9.90 34.32
N GLY A 170 -10.69 -10.26 33.22
CA GLY A 170 -9.23 -10.21 33.03
C GLY A 170 -8.62 -8.84 32.76
N ARG A 171 -9.41 -7.74 32.87
CA ARG A 171 -8.99 -6.38 32.48
C ARG A 171 -7.69 -5.92 33.15
N LYS A 172 -7.60 -6.07 34.47
CA LYS A 172 -6.44 -5.61 35.25
C LYS A 172 -5.16 -6.37 34.90
N TYR A 173 -5.28 -7.67 34.62
CA TYR A 173 -4.15 -8.50 34.22
C TYR A 173 -3.58 -8.00 32.89
N GLN A 174 -4.45 -7.83 31.88
CA GLN A 174 -4.03 -7.39 30.55
C GLN A 174 -3.46 -5.97 30.56
N GLN A 175 -4.07 -5.06 31.33
CA GLN A 175 -3.56 -3.70 31.50
C GLN A 175 -2.13 -3.69 32.08
N LYS A 176 -1.86 -4.54 33.08
CA LYS A 176 -0.52 -4.62 33.69
C LYS A 176 0.52 -5.19 32.72
N GLN A 177 0.14 -6.15 31.89
CA GLN A 177 1.03 -6.70 30.85
C GLN A 177 1.37 -5.64 29.79
N TYR A 178 0.37 -4.88 29.35
CA TYR A 178 0.56 -3.79 28.41
C TYR A 178 1.46 -2.67 28.98
N GLU A 179 1.21 -2.25 30.24
CA GLU A 179 2.03 -1.25 30.93
C GLU A 179 3.50 -1.68 31.07
N LYS A 180 3.74 -2.98 31.32
CA LYS A 180 5.11 -3.53 31.43
C LYS A 180 5.89 -3.34 30.13
N GLU A 181 5.31 -3.68 28.99
CA GLU A 181 5.97 -3.53 27.69
C GLU A 181 6.17 -2.05 27.32
N LEU A 182 5.22 -1.18 27.68
CA LEU A 182 5.37 0.27 27.47
C LEU A 182 6.53 0.87 28.28
N LYS A 183 6.71 0.47 29.55
CA LYS A 183 7.85 0.96 30.36
C LYS A 183 9.19 0.51 29.81
N LEU A 184 9.26 -0.71 29.26
CA LEU A 184 10.46 -1.17 28.57
C LEU A 184 10.72 -0.35 27.31
N ASN A 185 9.69 -0.08 26.52
CA ASN A 185 9.78 0.76 25.33
C ASN A 185 10.31 2.16 25.66
N GLU A 186 9.75 2.80 26.70
CA GLU A 186 10.15 4.13 27.16
C GLU A 186 11.65 4.18 27.48
N TRP A 187 12.18 3.16 28.16
CA TRP A 187 13.61 3.11 28.49
C TRP A 187 14.51 3.04 27.25
N PHE A 188 14.16 2.21 26.25
CA PHE A 188 14.87 2.15 24.98
C PHE A 188 14.75 3.46 24.20
N THR A 189 13.56 4.09 24.20
CA THR A 189 13.33 5.39 23.58
C THR A 189 14.23 6.47 24.18
N VAL A 190 14.28 6.59 25.51
CA VAL A 190 15.13 7.58 26.19
C VAL A 190 16.61 7.35 25.88
N ARG A 191 17.09 6.09 25.88
CA ARG A 191 18.48 5.77 25.52
C ARG A 191 18.80 6.17 24.08
N LYS A 192 17.91 5.85 23.15
CA LYS A 192 18.02 6.24 21.74
C LYS A 192 18.06 7.75 21.61
N ASP A 193 17.16 8.47 22.28
CA ASP A 193 17.04 9.92 22.19
C ASP A 193 18.26 10.64 22.79
N ILE A 194 18.85 10.12 23.87
CA ILE A 194 20.13 10.61 24.41
C ILE A 194 21.26 10.40 23.41
N ALA A 195 21.34 9.23 22.77
CA ALA A 195 22.34 8.96 21.73
C ALA A 195 22.16 9.90 20.53
N PHE A 196 20.91 10.14 20.12
CA PHE A 196 20.55 11.08 19.06
C PHE A 196 20.91 12.53 19.42
N GLY A 197 20.58 12.98 20.64
CA GLY A 197 20.90 14.31 21.13
C GLY A 197 22.41 14.55 21.19
N THR A 198 23.17 13.55 21.65
CA THR A 198 24.65 13.60 21.67
C THR A 198 25.22 13.69 20.26
N PHE A 199 24.67 12.92 19.32
CA PHE A 199 25.06 12.99 17.90
C PHE A 199 24.81 14.37 17.30
N PHE A 200 23.62 14.93 17.48
CA PHE A 200 23.29 16.27 16.99
C PHE A 200 24.17 17.34 17.64
N GLY A 201 24.39 17.28 18.95
CA GLY A 201 25.29 18.20 19.65
C GLY A 201 26.71 18.18 19.09
N TRP A 202 27.24 16.98 18.80
CA TRP A 202 28.55 16.82 18.18
C TRP A 202 28.61 17.36 16.74
N LEU A 203 27.55 17.16 15.94
CA LEU A 203 27.45 17.74 14.60
C LEU A 203 27.46 19.28 14.64
N PHE A 204 26.70 19.89 15.54
CA PHE A 204 26.71 21.35 15.72
C PHE A 204 28.07 21.85 16.17
N PHE A 205 28.72 21.18 17.11
CA PHE A 205 30.06 21.52 17.56
C PHE A 205 31.07 21.55 16.40
N ILE A 206 31.06 20.53 15.52
CA ILE A 206 31.92 20.51 14.33
C ILE A 206 31.57 21.64 13.38
N ASN A 207 30.29 21.91 13.16
CA ASN A 207 29.86 22.98 12.26
C ASN A 207 30.39 24.35 12.72
N PHE A 208 30.26 24.66 14.01
CA PHE A 208 30.84 25.88 14.59
C PHE A 208 32.37 25.91 14.54
N LEU A 209 33.03 24.77 14.74
CA LEU A 209 34.49 24.66 14.65
C LEU A 209 34.98 24.92 13.21
N VAL A 210 34.27 24.42 12.21
CA VAL A 210 34.57 24.71 10.79
C VAL A 210 34.38 26.19 10.48
N TYR A 211 33.33 26.83 10.99
CA TYR A 211 33.16 28.28 10.82
C TYR A 211 34.26 29.07 11.51
N SER A 212 34.63 28.71 12.74
CA SER A 212 35.72 29.37 13.46
C SER A 212 37.04 29.31 12.69
N ILE A 213 37.39 28.15 12.14
CA ILE A 213 38.59 27.98 11.29
C ILE A 213 38.45 28.78 9.99
N GLY A 214 37.28 28.73 9.34
CA GLY A 214 37.01 29.47 8.11
C GLY A 214 37.17 30.98 8.28
N PHE A 215 36.63 31.54 9.37
CA PHE A 215 36.77 32.96 9.71
C PHE A 215 38.20 33.32 10.08
N THR A 216 38.88 32.50 10.87
CA THR A 216 40.27 32.77 11.27
C THR A 216 41.20 32.77 10.06
N PHE A 217 41.06 31.76 9.17
CA PHE A 217 41.84 31.68 7.94
C PHE A 217 41.48 32.80 6.96
N GLY A 218 40.19 33.13 6.83
CA GLY A 218 39.74 34.28 6.04
C GLY A 218 40.35 35.59 6.54
N SER A 219 40.39 35.78 7.87
CA SER A 219 41.01 36.97 8.47
C SER A 219 42.52 37.05 8.25
N MET A 220 43.22 35.91 8.24
CA MET A 220 44.66 35.85 7.96
C MET A 220 44.98 36.18 6.50
N LEU A 221 44.19 35.67 5.56
CA LEU A 221 44.31 36.01 4.13
C LEU A 221 44.05 37.49 3.84
N MET A 222 43.17 38.13 4.62
CA MET A 222 42.93 39.57 4.51
C MET A 222 44.10 40.42 5.03
N SER A 223 44.91 39.88 5.94
CA SER A 223 46.07 40.60 6.49
C SER A 223 47.34 40.48 5.65
N ASP A 224 47.40 39.57 4.68
CA ASP A 224 48.51 39.45 3.73
C ASP A 224 48.28 40.35 2.51
N GLU A 225 49.08 41.42 2.35
CA GLU A 225 48.96 42.43 1.28
C GLU A 225 49.35 41.92 -0.14
N THR A 226 49.74 40.65 -0.29
CA THR A 226 50.30 40.08 -1.52
C THR A 226 49.27 39.50 -2.48
N HIS A 227 48.03 39.31 -2.03
CA HIS A 227 46.92 38.84 -2.84
C HIS A 227 45.86 39.93 -2.90
N ASP A 228 45.36 40.27 -4.10
CA ASP A 228 44.26 41.22 -4.29
C ASP A 228 43.17 40.99 -3.24
N THR A 229 42.93 42.02 -2.44
CA THR A 229 42.24 41.95 -1.16
C THR A 229 40.83 41.37 -1.32
N LEU A 230 40.66 40.10 -0.95
CA LEU A 230 39.33 39.50 -0.78
C LEU A 230 38.53 40.36 0.20
N THR A 231 37.37 40.84 -0.23
CA THR A 231 36.53 41.72 0.57
C THR A 231 35.86 40.89 1.68
N ILE A 232 35.63 41.48 2.87
CA ILE A 232 34.92 40.80 4.00
C ILE A 232 33.60 40.16 3.53
N SER A 233 32.89 40.84 2.63
CA SER A 233 31.65 40.35 2.02
C SER A 233 31.84 39.05 1.23
N GLU A 234 32.95 38.88 0.53
CA GLU A 234 33.21 37.69 -0.29
C GLU A 234 33.49 36.46 0.57
N ILE A 235 34.24 36.63 1.66
CA ILE A 235 34.49 35.57 2.65
C ILE A 235 33.18 35.15 3.34
N LEU A 236 32.36 36.12 3.74
CA LEU A 236 31.03 35.85 4.32
C LEU A 236 30.11 35.11 3.36
N ILE A 237 30.10 35.48 2.07
CA ILE A 237 29.31 34.80 1.04
C ILE A 237 29.78 33.34 0.88
N VAL A 238 31.09 33.09 0.80
CA VAL A 238 31.64 31.72 0.67
C VAL A 238 31.31 30.86 1.88
N VAL A 239 31.44 31.39 3.10
CA VAL A 239 31.11 30.66 4.34
C VAL A 239 29.61 30.38 4.45
N ASN A 240 28.77 31.35 4.10
CA ASN A 240 27.32 31.20 4.12
C ASN A 240 26.84 30.20 3.05
N MET A 241 27.42 30.24 1.85
CA MET A 241 27.13 29.30 0.76
C MET A 241 27.52 27.87 1.15
N PHE A 242 28.64 27.68 1.87
CA PHE A 242 29.04 26.39 2.42
C PHE A 242 28.05 25.87 3.48
N ALA A 243 27.56 26.74 4.36
CA ALA A 243 26.54 26.41 5.36
C ALA A 243 25.22 25.92 4.70
N GLN A 244 24.76 26.64 3.68
CA GLN A 244 23.55 26.28 2.94
C GLN A 244 23.72 24.96 2.18
N ALA A 245 24.91 24.70 1.62
CA ALA A 245 25.20 23.45 0.93
C ALA A 245 25.11 22.22 1.86
N LEU A 246 25.57 22.33 3.11
CA LEU A 246 25.37 21.30 4.13
C LEU A 246 23.89 21.13 4.53
N GLY A 247 23.15 22.24 4.59
CA GLY A 247 21.70 22.22 4.81
C GLY A 247 20.95 21.43 3.73
N PHE A 248 21.32 21.61 2.45
CA PHE A 248 20.73 20.86 1.34
C PHE A 248 21.02 19.36 1.43
N LEU A 249 22.23 18.95 1.84
CA LEU A 249 22.56 17.53 2.02
C LEU A 249 21.70 16.84 3.10
N ASN A 250 21.34 17.56 4.17
CA ASN A 250 20.48 17.00 5.22
C ASN A 250 19.03 16.79 4.74
N ALA A 251 18.57 17.60 3.78
CA ALA A 251 17.24 17.47 3.20
C ALA A 251 17.08 16.25 2.26
N ILE A 252 18.18 15.58 1.90
CA ILE A 252 18.18 14.41 0.99
C ILE A 252 17.80 13.10 1.72
N GLY A 253 18.03 13.02 3.04
CA GLY A 253 17.75 11.80 3.82
C GLY A 253 16.28 11.36 3.75
N PRO A 254 15.31 12.23 4.10
CA PRO A 254 13.89 11.92 4.03
C PRO A 254 13.41 11.52 2.62
N PHE A 255 14.02 12.07 1.57
CA PHE A 255 13.75 11.72 0.17
C PHE A 255 14.08 10.26 -0.13
N PHE A 256 15.27 9.78 0.25
CA PHE A 256 15.65 8.38 0.03
C PHE A 256 14.80 7.41 0.84
N GLN A 257 14.46 7.77 2.09
CA GLN A 257 13.56 6.98 2.91
C GLN A 257 12.18 6.84 2.25
N SER A 258 11.63 7.95 1.79
CA SER A 258 10.35 8.02 1.08
C SER A 258 10.31 7.14 -0.18
N ILE A 259 11.38 7.14 -0.97
CA ILE A 259 11.50 6.26 -2.15
C ILE A 259 11.57 4.79 -1.74
N SER A 260 12.32 4.47 -0.68
CA SER A 260 12.43 3.09 -0.20
C SER A 260 11.09 2.55 0.29
N GLU A 261 10.32 3.36 1.02
CA GLU A 261 8.97 3.00 1.48
C GLU A 261 8.01 2.79 0.30
N ALA A 262 8.07 3.68 -0.70
CA ALA A 262 7.30 3.57 -1.93
C ALA A 262 7.61 2.29 -2.73
N GLN A 263 8.89 1.96 -2.87
CA GLN A 263 9.33 0.73 -3.55
C GLN A 263 8.83 -0.52 -2.81
N GLY A 264 8.92 -0.54 -1.47
CA GLY A 264 8.44 -1.66 -0.66
C GLY A 264 6.93 -1.90 -0.83
N ALA A 265 6.13 -0.84 -0.86
CA ALA A 265 4.69 -0.94 -1.08
C ALA A 265 4.35 -1.34 -2.53
N ALA A 266 5.03 -0.76 -3.51
CA ALA A 266 4.80 -1.06 -4.93
C ALA A 266 5.01 -2.54 -5.25
N VAL A 267 6.05 -3.17 -4.66
CA VAL A 267 6.32 -4.62 -4.84
C VAL A 267 5.12 -5.47 -4.43
N SER A 268 4.44 -5.14 -3.32
CA SER A 268 3.27 -5.91 -2.88
C SER A 268 2.08 -5.79 -3.83
N VAL A 269 1.86 -4.61 -4.41
CA VAL A 269 0.77 -4.36 -5.36
C VAL A 269 1.08 -5.03 -6.70
N PHE A 270 2.28 -4.83 -7.26
CA PHE A 270 2.66 -5.45 -8.53
C PHE A 270 2.70 -6.96 -8.43
N ARG A 271 3.17 -7.53 -7.31
CA ARG A 271 3.12 -8.98 -7.11
C ARG A 271 1.70 -9.52 -7.15
N LEU A 272 0.72 -8.82 -6.54
CA LEU A 272 -0.68 -9.23 -6.64
C LEU A 272 -1.20 -9.11 -8.08
N ILE A 273 -0.85 -8.05 -8.81
CA ILE A 273 -1.25 -7.88 -10.21
C ILE A 273 -0.67 -9.02 -11.07
N ASP A 274 0.61 -9.34 -10.89
CA ASP A 274 1.33 -10.36 -11.64
C ASP A 274 0.78 -11.77 -11.31
N GLU A 275 0.59 -12.09 -10.02
CA GLU A 275 -0.03 -13.36 -9.58
C GLU A 275 -1.44 -13.53 -10.19
N VAL A 276 -2.25 -12.46 -10.23
CA VAL A 276 -3.56 -12.48 -10.89
C VAL A 276 -3.43 -12.67 -12.41
N HIS A 277 -2.43 -12.07 -13.04
CA HIS A 277 -2.26 -12.12 -14.49
C HIS A 277 -1.87 -13.52 -14.98
N ASP A 278 -0.93 -14.18 -14.31
CA ASP A 278 -0.44 -15.51 -14.67
C ASP A 278 -1.53 -16.59 -14.56
N GLU A 279 -2.40 -16.51 -13.53
CA GLU A 279 -3.54 -17.43 -13.40
C GLU A 279 -4.62 -17.19 -14.47
N ASN A 280 -4.82 -15.93 -14.88
CA ASN A 280 -5.75 -15.58 -15.95
C ASN A 280 -5.31 -16.10 -17.32
N LEU A 281 -4.00 -16.09 -17.61
CA LEU A 281 -3.48 -16.66 -18.86
C LEU A 281 -3.77 -18.16 -18.91
N ASN A 282 -3.50 -18.89 -17.83
CA ASN A 282 -3.80 -20.32 -17.74
C ASN A 282 -5.30 -20.62 -17.92
N GLU A 283 -6.20 -19.84 -17.29
CA GLU A 283 -7.64 -20.09 -17.44
C GLU A 283 -8.21 -19.62 -18.79
N ARG A 284 -7.68 -18.53 -19.38
CA ARG A 284 -8.06 -18.09 -20.73
C ARG A 284 -7.57 -19.06 -21.80
N GLU A 285 -6.35 -19.57 -21.71
CA GLU A 285 -5.84 -20.61 -22.62
C GLU A 285 -6.70 -21.87 -22.55
N ILE A 286 -7.08 -22.31 -21.34
CA ILE A 286 -7.99 -23.46 -21.14
C ILE A 286 -9.40 -23.17 -21.68
N LEU A 287 -9.90 -21.94 -21.55
CA LEU A 287 -11.23 -21.56 -22.05
C LEU A 287 -11.25 -21.36 -23.57
N GLU A 288 -10.18 -20.88 -24.18
CA GLU A 288 -10.03 -20.65 -25.62
C GLU A 288 -9.84 -21.96 -26.41
N GLU A 289 -9.13 -22.95 -25.84
CA GLU A 289 -9.00 -24.28 -26.46
C GLU A 289 -10.32 -25.08 -26.49
N ASN A 290 -11.26 -24.78 -25.57
CA ASN A 290 -12.54 -25.47 -25.48
C ASN A 290 -13.69 -24.81 -26.27
N ILE A 291 -13.42 -23.73 -27.03
CA ILE A 291 -14.44 -23.06 -27.86
C ILE A 291 -14.62 -23.83 -29.17
N SER A 292 -15.21 -25.02 -29.07
CA SER A 292 -15.92 -25.63 -30.19
C SER A 292 -17.38 -25.18 -30.16
N ASP A 293 -17.78 -24.46 -31.20
CA ASP A 293 -19.15 -24.04 -31.55
C ASP A 293 -20.01 -23.43 -30.42
N GLU A 294 -19.86 -22.10 -30.25
CA GLU A 294 -20.68 -21.26 -29.36
C GLU A 294 -22.19 -21.42 -29.63
N LYS A 295 -22.89 -22.15 -28.76
CA LYS A 295 -24.35 -22.11 -28.68
C LYS A 295 -24.79 -21.12 -27.61
N SER A 296 -25.49 -20.07 -28.05
CA SER A 296 -26.16 -19.13 -27.16
C SER A 296 -27.12 -19.88 -26.23
N ILE A 297 -27.00 -19.64 -24.92
CA ILE A 297 -27.95 -20.06 -23.89
C ILE A 297 -29.30 -19.41 -24.22
N SER A 298 -30.13 -20.07 -25.02
CA SER A 298 -31.41 -19.52 -25.45
C SER A 298 -32.59 -20.08 -24.66
N ASN A 299 -32.43 -21.18 -23.91
CA ASN A 299 -33.41 -21.66 -22.92
C ASN A 299 -32.77 -22.67 -21.96
N ILE A 300 -32.63 -22.30 -20.67
CA ILE A 300 -32.33 -23.24 -19.58
C ILE A 300 -33.68 -23.69 -19.01
N ASN A 301 -33.95 -25.00 -19.01
CA ASN A 301 -35.14 -25.58 -18.39
C ASN A 301 -34.96 -25.73 -16.88
N GLY A 302 -33.72 -25.93 -16.42
CA GLY A 302 -33.35 -25.93 -15.01
C GLY A 302 -33.31 -27.32 -14.35
N ASP A 303 -33.07 -28.39 -15.11
CA ASP A 303 -32.77 -29.71 -14.54
C ASP A 303 -31.30 -29.75 -14.08
N ILE A 304 -31.04 -29.90 -12.78
CA ILE A 304 -29.70 -29.82 -12.18
C ILE A 304 -29.28 -31.20 -11.70
N GLU A 305 -28.07 -31.62 -12.08
CA GLU A 305 -27.49 -32.90 -11.69
C GLU A 305 -26.09 -32.71 -11.09
N PHE A 306 -25.87 -33.25 -9.89
CA PHE A 306 -24.55 -33.46 -9.31
C PHE A 306 -24.24 -34.94 -9.46
N ASP A 307 -23.15 -35.29 -10.15
CA ASP A 307 -22.71 -36.67 -10.32
C ASP A 307 -21.33 -36.89 -9.70
N ASN A 308 -21.31 -37.68 -8.61
CA ASN A 308 -20.12 -38.06 -7.83
C ASN A 308 -19.25 -36.86 -7.41
N VAL A 309 -19.89 -35.76 -7.04
CA VAL A 309 -19.19 -34.51 -6.75
C VAL A 309 -18.49 -34.57 -5.40
N SER A 310 -17.16 -34.45 -5.41
CA SER A 310 -16.37 -34.28 -4.20
C SER A 310 -15.69 -32.92 -4.19
N PHE A 311 -15.59 -32.31 -3.01
CA PHE A 311 -15.01 -30.98 -2.86
C PHE A 311 -14.44 -30.77 -1.46
N SER A 312 -13.24 -30.21 -1.41
CA SER A 312 -12.64 -29.64 -0.21
C SER A 312 -12.40 -28.15 -0.45
N TYR A 313 -12.66 -27.33 0.57
CA TYR A 313 -12.32 -25.92 0.49
C TYR A 313 -10.79 -25.75 0.51
N PRO A 314 -10.21 -24.84 -0.30
CA PRO A 314 -8.75 -24.71 -0.35
C PRO A 314 -8.13 -24.23 0.97
N SER A 315 -8.89 -23.54 1.84
CA SER A 315 -8.41 -23.22 3.20
C SER A 315 -8.21 -24.44 4.10
N ARG A 316 -8.84 -25.57 3.76
CA ARG A 316 -8.88 -26.81 4.54
C ARG A 316 -8.92 -28.01 3.62
N GLU A 317 -7.86 -28.21 2.84
CA GLU A 317 -7.77 -29.33 1.89
C GLU A 317 -8.01 -30.70 2.54
N ASN A 318 -7.56 -30.85 3.80
CA ASN A 318 -7.72 -32.06 4.61
C ASN A 318 -9.17 -32.33 5.07
N ALA A 319 -10.08 -31.36 4.91
CA ALA A 319 -11.47 -31.48 5.32
C ALA A 319 -12.40 -31.48 4.09
N THR A 320 -12.83 -32.69 3.70
CA THR A 320 -13.78 -32.87 2.60
C THR A 320 -15.16 -32.35 2.98
N ALA A 321 -15.62 -31.30 2.30
CA ALA A 321 -16.94 -30.70 2.52
C ALA A 321 -18.06 -31.49 1.84
N LEU A 322 -17.79 -32.03 0.65
CA LEU A 322 -18.68 -32.93 -0.09
C LEU A 322 -17.91 -34.17 -0.51
N ASN A 323 -18.48 -35.35 -0.30
CA ASN A 323 -17.86 -36.62 -0.68
C ASN A 323 -18.80 -37.40 -1.60
N SER A 324 -18.43 -37.51 -2.88
CA SER A 324 -19.14 -38.27 -3.91
C SER A 324 -20.65 -38.01 -3.95
N LEU A 325 -21.06 -36.74 -3.83
CA LEU A 325 -22.46 -36.33 -3.80
C LEU A 325 -23.14 -36.67 -5.14
N LYS A 326 -24.29 -37.36 -5.05
CA LYS A 326 -25.25 -37.49 -6.14
C LYS A 326 -26.55 -36.80 -5.78
N LEU A 327 -26.97 -35.84 -6.58
CA LEU A 327 -28.19 -35.06 -6.37
C LEU A 327 -28.82 -34.72 -7.72
N ILE A 328 -30.13 -34.90 -7.85
CA ILE A 328 -30.90 -34.47 -9.01
C ILE A 328 -32.01 -33.54 -8.51
N ALA A 329 -32.03 -32.31 -9.02
CA ALA A 329 -33.09 -31.33 -8.78
C ALA A 329 -33.79 -31.03 -10.11
N ARG A 330 -35.04 -31.49 -10.23
CA ARG A 330 -35.77 -31.42 -11.50
C ARG A 330 -36.26 -30.01 -11.79
N ALA A 331 -36.29 -29.68 -13.09
CA ALA A 331 -36.87 -28.45 -13.59
C ALA A 331 -38.30 -28.21 -13.03
N ASN A 332 -38.62 -26.96 -12.73
CA ASN A 332 -39.92 -26.52 -12.19
C ASN A 332 -40.32 -27.15 -10.84
N GLN A 333 -39.38 -27.74 -10.09
CA GLN A 333 -39.63 -28.24 -8.74
C GLN A 333 -38.86 -27.44 -7.69
N THR A 334 -39.43 -27.35 -6.49
CA THR A 334 -38.72 -26.82 -5.32
C THR A 334 -38.01 -27.97 -4.61
N THR A 335 -36.69 -28.01 -4.70
CA THR A 335 -35.86 -28.99 -3.99
C THR A 335 -35.28 -28.38 -2.72
N ALA A 336 -35.53 -29.01 -1.57
CA ALA A 336 -35.01 -28.58 -0.28
C ALA A 336 -33.82 -29.46 0.15
N LEU A 337 -32.69 -28.83 0.49
CA LEU A 337 -31.53 -29.48 1.08
C LEU A 337 -31.56 -29.31 2.60
N VAL A 338 -31.79 -30.39 3.33
CA VAL A 338 -31.86 -30.41 4.80
C VAL A 338 -30.74 -31.27 5.40
N GLY A 339 -30.21 -30.85 6.54
CA GLY A 339 -29.14 -31.57 7.23
C GLY A 339 -28.48 -30.75 8.32
N SER A 340 -27.63 -31.38 9.13
CA SER A 340 -26.88 -30.74 10.21
C SER A 340 -25.97 -29.60 9.72
N SER A 341 -25.58 -28.70 10.62
CA SER A 341 -24.57 -27.68 10.27
C SER A 341 -23.29 -28.34 9.79
N GLY A 342 -22.67 -27.79 8.74
CA GLY A 342 -21.45 -28.34 8.14
C GLY A 342 -21.63 -29.48 7.13
N CYS A 343 -22.85 -29.95 6.86
CA CYS A 343 -23.07 -31.05 5.89
C CYS A 343 -22.98 -30.64 4.40
N GLY A 344 -22.43 -29.47 4.08
CA GLY A 344 -22.18 -29.04 2.69
C GLY A 344 -23.35 -28.37 1.94
N LYS A 345 -24.45 -27.99 2.61
CA LYS A 345 -25.61 -27.33 1.95
C LYS A 345 -25.24 -26.06 1.17
N SER A 346 -24.58 -25.13 1.85
CA SER A 346 -24.11 -23.88 1.22
C SER A 346 -23.03 -24.15 0.18
N THR A 347 -22.25 -25.21 0.36
CA THR A 347 -21.23 -25.66 -0.59
C THR A 347 -21.85 -26.09 -1.92
N CYS A 348 -22.99 -26.79 -1.92
CA CYS A 348 -23.72 -27.12 -3.14
C CYS A 348 -24.11 -25.86 -3.93
N VAL A 349 -24.60 -24.82 -3.24
CA VAL A 349 -24.96 -23.54 -3.88
C VAL A 349 -23.73 -22.84 -4.43
N SER A 350 -22.63 -22.79 -3.66
CA SER A 350 -21.37 -22.18 -4.11
C SER A 350 -20.77 -22.88 -5.34
N LEU A 351 -20.84 -24.21 -5.41
CA LEU A 351 -20.40 -24.97 -6.58
C LEU A 351 -21.32 -24.77 -7.79
N LEU A 352 -22.64 -24.72 -7.57
CA LEU A 352 -23.61 -24.42 -8.62
C LEU A 352 -23.37 -23.03 -9.23
N LEU A 353 -23.06 -22.03 -8.42
CA LEU A 353 -22.68 -20.67 -8.87
C LEU A 353 -21.28 -20.59 -9.47
N ARG A 354 -20.57 -21.72 -9.52
CA ARG A 354 -19.19 -21.85 -10.00
C ARG A 354 -18.26 -20.89 -9.26
N HIS A 355 -18.46 -20.71 -7.95
CA HIS A 355 -17.52 -20.02 -7.07
C HIS A 355 -16.27 -20.85 -6.81
N TYR A 356 -16.40 -22.18 -6.93
CA TYR A 356 -15.32 -23.13 -6.83
C TYR A 356 -15.48 -24.20 -7.90
N LYS A 357 -14.37 -24.86 -8.26
CA LYS A 357 -14.39 -26.08 -9.08
C LYS A 357 -14.45 -27.30 -8.17
N PRO A 358 -15.27 -28.32 -8.48
CA PRO A 358 -15.27 -29.56 -7.71
C PRO A 358 -13.91 -30.26 -7.85
N SER A 359 -13.47 -30.96 -6.80
CA SER A 359 -12.22 -31.74 -6.82
C SER A 359 -12.36 -32.99 -7.68
N SER A 360 -13.56 -33.57 -7.73
CA SER A 360 -13.93 -34.68 -8.62
C SER A 360 -15.42 -34.67 -8.90
N GLY A 361 -15.84 -35.39 -9.95
CA GLY A 361 -17.24 -35.43 -10.39
C GLY A 361 -17.61 -34.26 -11.31
N THR A 362 -18.87 -34.22 -11.72
CA THR A 362 -19.37 -33.17 -12.64
C THR A 362 -20.71 -32.63 -12.17
N ILE A 363 -20.94 -31.35 -12.43
CA ILE A 363 -22.23 -30.68 -12.19
C ILE A 363 -22.78 -30.30 -13.56
N ARG A 364 -24.03 -30.67 -13.81
CA ARG A 364 -24.70 -30.46 -15.09
C ARG A 364 -26.00 -29.68 -14.90
N ILE A 365 -26.32 -28.86 -15.89
CA ILE A 365 -27.64 -28.27 -16.07
C ILE A 365 -28.17 -28.67 -17.44
N ASP A 366 -29.37 -29.24 -17.47
CA ASP A 366 -30.05 -29.77 -18.66
C ASP A 366 -29.19 -30.79 -19.44
N GLY A 367 -28.39 -31.58 -18.70
CA GLY A 367 -27.49 -32.60 -19.24
C GLY A 367 -26.11 -32.10 -19.70
N GLN A 368 -25.87 -30.78 -19.68
CA GLN A 368 -24.59 -30.16 -20.08
C GLN A 368 -23.78 -29.68 -18.87
N SER A 369 -22.45 -29.78 -18.92
CA SER A 369 -21.59 -29.38 -17.80
C SER A 369 -21.64 -27.87 -17.57
N ILE A 370 -21.66 -27.45 -16.30
CA ILE A 370 -21.64 -26.02 -15.93
C ILE A 370 -20.35 -25.29 -16.36
N THR A 371 -19.30 -26.04 -16.69
CA THR A 371 -18.02 -25.53 -17.20
C THR A 371 -18.12 -25.01 -18.63
N ASP A 372 -19.06 -25.54 -19.41
CA ASP A 372 -19.15 -25.29 -20.85
C ASP A 372 -19.84 -23.95 -21.15
N TYR A 373 -20.52 -23.37 -20.15
CA TYR A 373 -21.20 -22.09 -20.28
C TYR A 373 -20.28 -20.90 -19.96
N LYS A 374 -20.47 -19.79 -20.69
CA LYS A 374 -19.89 -18.49 -20.32
C LYS A 374 -20.45 -18.05 -18.97
N ILE A 375 -19.57 -17.82 -17.99
CA ILE A 375 -19.97 -17.58 -16.59
C ILE A 375 -20.98 -16.44 -16.43
N ARG A 376 -20.81 -15.36 -17.19
CA ARG A 376 -21.69 -14.19 -17.14
C ARG A 376 -23.11 -14.53 -17.58
N GLN A 377 -23.25 -15.26 -18.69
CA GLN A 377 -24.57 -15.67 -19.21
C GLN A 377 -25.20 -16.73 -18.32
N PHE A 378 -24.39 -17.65 -17.78
CA PHE A 378 -24.85 -18.65 -16.82
C PHE A 378 -25.43 -18.01 -15.55
N ARG A 379 -24.69 -17.11 -14.89
CA ARG A 379 -25.14 -16.44 -13.67
C ARG A 379 -26.31 -15.49 -13.87
N GLN A 380 -26.53 -14.96 -15.09
CA GLN A 380 -27.72 -14.14 -15.40
C GLN A 380 -29.03 -14.93 -15.31
N ASN A 381 -28.99 -16.26 -15.39
CA ASN A 381 -30.16 -17.13 -15.27
C ASN A 381 -30.38 -17.64 -13.83
N ILE A 382 -29.56 -17.24 -12.85
CA ILE A 382 -29.62 -17.72 -11.48
C ILE A 382 -29.84 -16.53 -10.52
N GLY A 383 -30.97 -16.53 -9.81
CA GLY A 383 -31.20 -15.63 -8.68
C GLY A 383 -30.67 -16.24 -7.38
N VAL A 384 -29.96 -15.45 -6.57
CA VAL A 384 -29.41 -15.89 -5.27
C VAL A 384 -29.91 -14.97 -4.17
N VAL A 385 -30.42 -15.56 -3.09
CA VAL A 385 -30.78 -14.85 -1.86
C VAL A 385 -29.91 -15.40 -0.74
N SER A 386 -28.97 -14.59 -0.27
CA SER A 386 -28.04 -14.94 0.80
C SER A 386 -28.71 -14.89 2.17
N GLN A 387 -28.17 -15.65 3.13
CA GLN A 387 -28.66 -15.66 4.52
C GLN A 387 -28.58 -14.27 5.17
N GLU A 388 -27.50 -13.54 4.92
CA GLU A 388 -27.32 -12.14 5.33
C GLU A 388 -27.42 -11.24 4.08
N PRO A 389 -28.50 -10.46 3.93
CA PRO A 389 -28.64 -9.56 2.79
C PRO A 389 -27.66 -8.37 2.92
N ILE A 390 -27.00 -8.03 1.82
CA ILE A 390 -26.06 -6.90 1.75
C ILE A 390 -26.64 -5.86 0.78
N LEU A 391 -26.66 -4.60 1.20
CA LEU A 391 -27.00 -3.46 0.35
C LEU A 391 -25.75 -2.60 0.14
N PHE A 392 -25.58 -2.13 -1.08
CA PHE A 392 -24.55 -1.14 -1.39
C PHE A 392 -24.96 0.23 -0.87
N GLY A 393 -23.99 1.08 -0.55
CA GLY A 393 -24.16 2.48 -0.10
C GLY A 393 -24.68 3.43 -1.20
N ILE A 394 -25.70 2.99 -1.92
CA ILE A 394 -26.40 3.65 -3.02
C ILE A 394 -27.90 3.67 -2.72
N SER A 395 -28.71 4.29 -3.58
CA SER A 395 -30.17 4.35 -3.35
C SER A 395 -30.83 2.95 -3.37
N ILE A 396 -32.01 2.82 -2.78
CA ILE A 396 -32.82 1.58 -2.84
C ILE A 396 -33.13 1.24 -4.31
N TYR A 397 -33.47 2.26 -5.10
CA TYR A 397 -33.71 2.12 -6.54
C TYR A 397 -32.51 1.50 -7.27
N GLU A 398 -31.30 1.99 -7.01
CA GLU A 398 -30.09 1.47 -7.64
C GLU A 398 -29.70 0.08 -7.15
N ASN A 399 -29.94 -0.24 -5.88
CA ASN A 399 -29.74 -1.59 -5.34
C ASN A 399 -30.64 -2.61 -6.07
N ILE A 400 -31.92 -2.28 -6.33
CA ILE A 400 -32.82 -3.17 -7.09
C ILE A 400 -32.39 -3.23 -8.57
N ARG A 401 -32.05 -2.08 -9.17
CA ARG A 401 -31.56 -1.99 -10.56
C ARG A 401 -30.27 -2.79 -10.78
N PHE A 402 -29.46 -3.01 -9.76
CA PHE A 402 -28.22 -3.80 -9.85
C PHE A 402 -28.46 -5.22 -10.39
N GLY A 403 -29.64 -5.82 -10.13
CA GLY A 403 -30.01 -7.12 -10.69
C GLY A 403 -30.22 -7.11 -12.21
N LYS A 404 -30.61 -5.97 -12.79
CA LYS A 404 -30.77 -5.78 -14.24
C LYS A 404 -30.51 -4.30 -14.59
N MET A 405 -29.30 -4.00 -15.04
CA MET A 405 -28.83 -2.61 -15.28
C MET A 405 -29.70 -1.80 -16.26
N ASN A 406 -30.39 -2.48 -17.18
CA ASN A 406 -31.28 -1.89 -18.17
C ASN A 406 -32.77 -1.96 -17.77
N ALA A 407 -33.07 -2.26 -16.50
CA ALA A 407 -34.45 -2.32 -16.03
C ALA A 407 -35.13 -0.96 -16.09
N THR A 408 -36.39 -0.95 -16.53
CA THR A 408 -37.20 0.27 -16.48
C THR A 408 -37.70 0.51 -15.06
N ARG A 409 -38.09 1.76 -14.75
CA ARG A 409 -38.64 2.09 -13.43
C ARG A 409 -39.87 1.25 -13.07
N ALA A 410 -40.75 0.99 -14.04
CA ALA A 410 -41.92 0.12 -13.85
C ALA A 410 -41.52 -1.32 -13.51
N GLU A 411 -40.49 -1.88 -14.16
CA GLU A 411 -39.98 -3.22 -13.80
C GLU A 411 -39.44 -3.27 -12.37
N ILE A 412 -38.76 -2.21 -11.94
CA ILE A 412 -38.20 -2.09 -10.58
C ILE A 412 -39.32 -1.99 -9.53
N GLU A 413 -40.33 -1.14 -9.77
CA GLU A 413 -41.49 -0.99 -8.89
C GLU A 413 -42.28 -2.30 -8.79
N HIS A 414 -42.51 -2.98 -9.91
CA HIS A 414 -43.17 -4.28 -9.95
C HIS A 414 -42.36 -5.37 -9.21
N ALA A 415 -41.03 -5.40 -9.36
CA ALA A 415 -40.18 -6.32 -8.60
C ALA A 415 -40.27 -6.07 -7.09
N ALA A 416 -40.31 -4.80 -6.67
CA ALA A 416 -40.51 -4.44 -5.27
C ALA A 416 -41.89 -4.83 -4.75
N GLU A 417 -42.94 -4.77 -5.57
CA GLU A 417 -44.29 -5.24 -5.22
C GLU A 417 -44.31 -6.77 -5.01
N GLN A 418 -43.74 -7.54 -5.94
CA GLN A 418 -43.64 -9.00 -5.85
C GLN A 418 -42.83 -9.45 -4.62
N ALA A 419 -41.81 -8.67 -4.22
CA ALA A 419 -41.02 -8.90 -3.02
C ALA A 419 -41.70 -8.42 -1.72
N ASN A 420 -42.94 -7.89 -1.78
CA ASN A 420 -43.64 -7.22 -0.68
C ASN A 420 -42.88 -6.04 -0.05
N ALA A 421 -41.93 -5.45 -0.79
CA ALA A 421 -41.10 -4.36 -0.31
C ALA A 421 -41.69 -2.98 -0.60
N HIS A 422 -42.50 -2.85 -1.66
CA HIS A 422 -43.01 -1.57 -2.16
C HIS A 422 -43.67 -0.70 -1.07
N LYS A 423 -44.47 -1.28 -0.18
CA LYS A 423 -45.23 -0.54 0.84
C LYS A 423 -44.37 0.14 1.91
N PHE A 424 -43.19 -0.40 2.23
CA PHE A 424 -42.36 0.16 3.30
C PHE A 424 -41.23 1.06 2.78
N ILE A 425 -40.95 1.00 1.47
CA ILE A 425 -39.92 1.83 0.82
C ILE A 425 -40.48 3.08 0.13
N MET A 426 -41.79 3.13 -0.15
CA MET A 426 -42.50 4.26 -0.76
C MET A 426 -42.96 5.30 0.26
#